data_AF-A0A401G0Z6-F1
#
_entry.id   AF-A0A401G0Z6-F1
#
_cell.length_a   1.000
_cell.length_b   1.000
_cell.length_c   1.000
_cell.angle_alpha   90.00
_cell.angle_beta   90.00
_cell.angle_gamma   90.00
#
_symmetry.space_group_name_H-M   'P 1'
#
loop_
_entity.id
_entity.type
_entity.pdbx_description
1 polymer ?
#
loop_
_entity_poly.entity_id
_entity_poly.type
_entity_poly.pdbx_seq_one_letter_code
_entity_poly.pdbx_strand_id
1 'polypeptide(L)'
;MLCHHPISPDEKDAAGFIRAKKTIALLLLMFFLALEGYSFLTWLRTGQSGNFFVTFYTALVFSDILLVLLSLRYGIRFPVVFRNSGYALATVFLRVALTAPPYVNALIGICAGLYVLVINVAYNGYAALDRQC
;
A
#
# COMPACT_ATOMS: atom_id res chain seq x y z
N MET A 1 32.47 -9.07 -32.05
CA MET A 1 32.77 -7.89 -31.21
C MET A 1 31.54 -7.01 -31.19
N LEU A 2 30.66 -7.20 -30.20
CA LEU A 2 29.55 -6.28 -29.93
C LEU A 2 29.90 -5.54 -28.65
N CYS A 3 30.16 -4.24 -28.79
CA CYS A 3 30.43 -3.35 -27.67
C CYS A 3 29.17 -3.28 -26.80
N HIS A 4 29.24 -3.91 -25.62
CA HIS A 4 28.33 -3.62 -24.53
C HIS A 4 28.42 -2.13 -24.21
N HIS A 5 27.35 -1.38 -24.46
CA HIS A 5 27.20 -0.04 -23.91
C HIS A 5 26.85 -0.20 -22.42
N PRO A 6 27.71 0.23 -21.48
CA PRO A 6 27.30 0.29 -20.10
C PRO A 6 26.28 1.43 -19.98
N ILE A 7 25.00 1.09 -19.80
CA ILE A 7 24.04 2.02 -19.22
C ILE A 7 24.42 2.17 -17.75
N SER A 8 25.43 2.98 -17.47
CA SER A 8 25.59 3.56 -16.15
C SER A 8 24.38 4.49 -15.95
N PRO A 9 23.47 4.22 -15.01
CA PRO A 9 22.50 5.22 -14.63
C PRO A 9 23.31 6.35 -13.99
N ASP A 10 23.32 7.53 -14.61
CA ASP A 10 23.88 8.71 -13.99
C ASP A 10 23.22 8.88 -12.60
N GLU A 11 24.03 9.03 -11.55
CA GLU A 11 23.56 9.12 -10.17
C GLU A 11 22.54 10.26 -10.01
N LYS A 12 22.62 11.30 -10.85
CA LYS A 12 21.70 12.44 -10.84
C LYS A 12 20.34 12.10 -11.47
N ASP A 13 20.30 11.26 -12.50
CA ASP A 13 19.04 10.78 -13.08
C ASP A 13 18.31 9.87 -12.08
N ALA A 14 19.03 8.93 -11.45
CA ALA A 14 18.47 8.09 -10.39
C ALA A 14 17.95 8.94 -9.20
N ALA A 15 18.70 9.96 -8.78
CA ALA A 15 18.28 10.89 -7.74
C ALA A 15 17.05 11.74 -8.15
N GLY A 16 16.95 12.14 -9.42
CA GLY A 16 15.78 12.84 -9.97
C GLY A 16 14.52 11.98 -9.93
N PHE A 17 14.63 10.70 -10.31
CA PHE A 17 13.54 9.73 -10.19
C PHE A 17 13.13 9.49 -8.73
N ILE A 18 14.09 9.43 -7.79
CA ILE A 18 13.81 9.29 -6.36
C ILE A 18 13.12 10.53 -5.79
N ARG A 19 13.52 11.73 -6.22
CA ARG A 19 12.88 13.00 -5.81
C ARG A 19 11.45 13.10 -6.33
N ALA A 20 11.20 12.78 -7.60
CA ALA A 20 9.86 12.77 -8.16
C ALA A 20 8.94 11.78 -7.42
N LYS A 21 9.45 10.59 -7.10
CA LYS A 21 8.76 9.60 -6.26
C LYS A 21 8.39 10.16 -4.89
N LYS A 22 9.35 10.81 -4.23
CA LYS A 22 9.16 11.40 -2.90
C LYS A 22 8.14 12.54 -2.90
N THR A 23 8.16 13.41 -3.91
CA THR A 23 7.22 14.53 -4.03
C THR A 23 5.78 14.04 -4.16
N ILE A 24 5.55 13.02 -4.97
CA ILE A 24 4.18 12.56 -5.24
C ILE A 24 3.64 11.75 -4.05
N ALA A 25 4.50 10.98 -3.38
CA ALA A 25 4.17 10.36 -2.09
C ALA A 25 3.79 11.41 -1.03
N LEU A 26 4.53 12.53 -0.97
CA LEU A 26 4.30 13.60 0.00
C LEU A 26 3.03 14.40 -0.30
N LEU A 27 2.73 14.68 -1.57
CA LEU A 27 1.48 15.32 -1.98
C LEU A 27 0.26 14.46 -1.63
N LEU A 28 0.35 13.15 -1.90
CA LEU A 28 -0.73 12.22 -1.57
C LEU A 28 -0.95 12.12 -0.06
N LEU A 29 0.14 12.04 0.71
CA LEU A 29 0.09 12.05 2.18
C LEU A 29 -0.59 13.32 2.69
N MET A 30 -0.22 14.49 2.15
CA MET A 30 -0.80 15.76 2.54
C MET A 30 -2.31 15.82 2.23
N PHE A 31 -2.72 15.34 1.05
CA PHE A 31 -4.13 15.24 0.68
C PHE A 31 -4.91 14.32 1.64
N PHE A 32 -4.34 13.18 2.00
CA PHE A 32 -4.94 12.25 2.95
C PHE A 32 -5.10 12.86 4.35
N LEU A 33 -4.04 13.48 4.89
CA LEU A 33 -4.09 14.15 6.20
C LEU A 33 -5.14 15.27 6.24
N ALA A 34 -5.34 15.98 5.13
CA ALA A 34 -6.38 17.00 5.02
C ALA A 34 -7.80 16.40 5.11
N LEU A 35 -8.05 15.27 4.42
CA LEU A 35 -9.34 14.59 4.45
C LEU A 35 -9.67 14.02 5.84
N GLU A 36 -8.72 13.33 6.47
CA GLU A 36 -8.87 12.81 7.84
C GLU A 36 -9.07 13.94 8.85
N GLY A 37 -8.23 14.98 8.78
CA GLY A 37 -8.31 16.12 9.68
C GLY A 37 -9.63 16.88 9.55
N TYR A 38 -10.15 17.04 8.32
CA TYR A 38 -11.46 17.64 8.07
C TYR A 38 -12.59 16.80 8.67
N SER A 39 -12.58 15.49 8.43
CA SER A 39 -13.57 14.54 8.95
C SER A 39 -13.56 14.50 10.48
N PHE A 40 -12.36 14.47 11.08
CA PHE A 40 -12.15 14.48 12.53
C PHE A 40 -12.59 15.78 13.19
N LEU A 41 -12.27 16.94 12.60
CA LEU A 41 -12.68 18.25 13.11
C LEU A 41 -14.20 18.43 13.04
N THR A 42 -14.83 17.90 11.99
CA THR A 42 -16.29 17.93 11.82
C THR A 42 -16.97 17.07 12.89
N TRP A 43 -16.41 15.89 13.18
CA TRP A 43 -16.89 15.04 14.27
C TRP A 43 -16.79 15.72 15.65
N LEU A 44 -15.64 16.35 15.96
CA LEU A 44 -15.43 17.07 17.22
C LEU A 44 -16.43 18.23 17.43
N ARG A 45 -16.81 18.92 16.35
CA ARG A 45 -17.71 20.08 16.44
C ARG A 45 -19.18 19.71 16.51
N THR A 46 -19.61 18.71 15.76
CA THR A 46 -21.04 18.38 15.61
C THR A 46 -21.49 17.31 16.62
N GLY A 47 -20.56 16.56 17.23
CA GLY A 47 -20.86 15.64 18.33
C GLY A 47 -21.81 14.49 17.96
N GLN A 48 -22.14 14.31 16.68
CA GLN A 48 -22.96 13.18 16.22
C GLN A 48 -22.15 11.89 16.31
N SER A 49 -22.35 11.22 17.44
CA SER A 49 -21.72 9.97 17.85
C SER A 49 -22.19 8.74 17.06
N GLY A 50 -23.17 8.89 16.16
CA GLY A 50 -23.80 7.76 15.48
C GLY A 50 -22.88 6.96 14.55
N ASN A 51 -21.77 7.53 14.06
CA ASN A 51 -20.92 6.86 13.07
C ASN A 51 -19.43 7.20 13.15
N PHE A 52 -18.89 7.68 14.28
CA PHE A 52 -17.46 8.00 14.41
C PHE A 52 -16.56 6.86 13.90
N PHE A 53 -16.85 5.64 14.37
CA PHE A 53 -16.12 4.44 13.98
C PHE A 53 -16.27 4.15 12.49
N VAL A 54 -17.47 4.24 11.93
CA VAL A 54 -17.72 3.98 10.50
C VAL A 54 -16.99 4.99 9.63
N THR A 55 -17.07 6.28 9.96
CA THR A 55 -16.37 7.35 9.23
C THR A 55 -14.86 7.17 9.34
N PHE A 56 -14.34 6.87 10.53
CA PHE A 56 -12.91 6.63 10.75
C PHE A 56 -12.39 5.41 9.99
N TYR A 57 -13.08 4.28 10.04
CA TYR A 57 -12.69 3.07 9.30
C TYR A 57 -12.77 3.28 7.79
N THR A 58 -13.81 3.97 7.30
CA THR A 58 -13.95 4.29 5.87
C THR A 58 -12.78 5.15 5.39
N ALA A 59 -12.42 6.18 6.15
CA ALA A 59 -11.33 7.08 5.82
C ALA A 59 -9.97 6.35 5.83
N LEU A 60 -9.76 5.44 6.79
CA LEU A 60 -8.61 4.53 6.82
C LEU A 60 -8.53 3.57 5.63
N VAL A 61 -9.65 3.00 5.18
CA VAL A 61 -9.67 2.12 4.01
C VAL A 61 -9.29 2.90 2.74
N PHE A 62 -9.79 4.14 2.59
CA PHE A 62 -9.38 5.01 1.50
C PHE A 62 -7.88 5.35 1.55
N SER A 63 -7.34 5.63 2.74
CA SER A 63 -5.90 5.84 2.93
C SER A 63 -5.04 4.71 2.38
N ASP A 64 -5.41 3.49 2.77
CA ASP A 64 -4.63 2.30 2.52
C ASP A 64 -4.66 1.97 1.01
N ILE A 65 -5.82 2.16 0.36
CA ILE A 65 -5.95 2.06 -1.10
C ILE A 65 -5.12 3.14 -1.82
N LEU A 66 -5.11 4.38 -1.34
CA LEU A 66 -4.27 5.44 -1.91
C LEU A 66 -2.78 5.09 -1.78
N LEU A 67 -2.35 4.53 -0.65
CA LEU A 67 -0.99 4.03 -0.44
C LEU A 67 -0.64 2.86 -1.37
N VAL A 68 -1.59 1.94 -1.64
CA VAL A 68 -1.43 0.86 -2.64
C VAL A 68 -1.25 1.45 -4.04
N LEU A 69 -2.14 2.36 -4.46
CA LEU A 69 -2.07 3.00 -5.78
C LEU A 69 -0.77 3.77 -5.98
N LEU A 70 -0.27 4.42 -4.93
CA LEU A 70 1.03 5.06 -4.91
C LEU A 70 2.16 4.05 -5.09
N SER A 71 2.13 2.94 -4.36
CA SER A 71 3.12 1.86 -4.49
C SER A 71 3.16 1.28 -5.91
N LEU A 72 2.00 1.17 -6.58
CA LEU A 72 1.90 0.69 -7.95
C LEU A 72 2.39 1.71 -8.99
N ARG A 73 2.07 3.00 -8.83
CA ARG A 73 2.48 4.07 -9.75
C ARG A 73 4.00 4.24 -9.85
N TYR A 74 4.74 3.98 -8.77
CA TYR A 74 6.19 4.23 -8.69
C TYR A 74 7.07 2.99 -8.73
N GLY A 75 6.44 1.85 -8.93
CA GLY A 75 7.09 0.57 -9.00
C GLY A 75 7.76 0.27 -10.33
N ILE A 76 9.02 0.70 -10.51
CA ILE A 76 9.79 0.48 -11.76
C ILE A 76 10.59 -0.85 -11.76
N ARG A 77 10.41 -1.74 -10.76
CA ARG A 77 11.04 -3.08 -10.74
C ARG A 77 10.00 -4.14 -10.35
N PHE A 78 9.46 -4.84 -11.35
CA PHE A 78 8.39 -5.86 -11.22
C PHE A 78 8.41 -6.71 -9.92
N PRO A 79 9.53 -7.33 -9.48
CA PRO A 79 9.52 -8.17 -8.27
C PRO A 79 9.41 -7.39 -6.94
N VAL A 80 9.93 -6.16 -6.88
CA VAL A 80 9.91 -5.35 -5.64
C VAL A 80 8.53 -4.73 -5.41
N VAL A 81 7.83 -4.45 -6.51
CA VAL A 81 6.51 -3.81 -6.57
C VAL A 81 5.42 -4.79 -6.20
N PHE A 82 5.54 -6.03 -6.67
CA PHE A 82 4.64 -7.11 -6.33
C PHE A 82 4.60 -7.35 -4.81
N ARG A 83 5.76 -7.35 -4.14
CA ARG A 83 5.84 -7.49 -2.68
C ARG A 83 5.23 -6.29 -1.94
N ASN A 84 5.57 -5.08 -2.34
CA ASN A 84 5.11 -3.87 -1.63
C ASN A 84 3.60 -3.62 -1.82
N SER A 85 3.09 -3.87 -3.02
CA SER A 85 1.64 -3.84 -3.28
C SER A 85 0.91 -4.99 -2.62
N GLY A 86 1.53 -6.17 -2.53
CA GLY A 86 0.99 -7.34 -1.84
C GLY A 86 0.78 -7.09 -0.35
N TYR A 87 1.79 -6.54 0.34
CA TYR A 87 1.68 -6.19 1.75
C TYR A 87 0.73 -5.04 2.03
N ALA A 88 0.67 -4.05 1.14
CA ALA A 88 -0.31 -2.96 1.25
C ALA A 88 -1.75 -3.48 1.02
N LEU A 89 -1.97 -4.44 0.12
CA LEU A 89 -3.30 -5.06 0.00
C LEU A 89 -3.66 -5.91 1.24
N ALA A 90 -2.67 -6.52 1.90
CA ALA A 90 -2.90 -7.25 3.14
C ALA A 90 -3.35 -6.33 4.29
N THR A 91 -2.84 -5.10 4.37
CA THR A 91 -3.29 -4.10 5.34
C THR A 91 -4.72 -3.63 5.05
N VAL A 92 -5.11 -3.45 3.78
CA VAL A 92 -6.51 -3.20 3.39
C VAL A 92 -7.43 -4.33 3.90
N PHE A 93 -7.08 -5.60 3.64
CA PHE A 93 -7.90 -6.73 4.09
C PHE A 93 -8.04 -6.79 5.61
N LEU A 94 -6.95 -6.50 6.34
CA LEU A 94 -6.98 -6.43 7.80
C LEU A 94 -7.92 -5.31 8.29
N ARG A 95 -7.93 -4.14 7.63
CA ARG A 95 -8.84 -3.02 7.97
C ARG A 95 -10.30 -3.33 7.65
N VAL A 96 -10.56 -4.00 6.54
CA VAL A 96 -11.90 -4.47 6.17
C VAL A 96 -12.40 -5.51 7.18
N ALA A 97 -11.53 -6.41 7.67
CA ALA A 97 -11.89 -7.35 8.73
C ALA A 97 -12.28 -6.67 10.05
N LEU A 98 -11.67 -5.51 10.35
CA LEU A 98 -11.96 -4.75 11.57
C LEU A 98 -13.25 -3.90 11.49
N THR A 99 -13.65 -3.48 10.29
CA THR A 99 -14.88 -2.68 10.11
C THR A 99 -16.14 -3.51 9.89
N ALA A 100 -15.99 -4.82 9.63
CA ALA A 100 -17.11 -5.69 9.30
C ALA A 100 -17.93 -6.12 10.55
N PRO A 101 -19.16 -6.64 10.37
CA PRO A 101 -19.97 -7.19 11.45
C PRO A 101 -19.34 -8.46 12.05
N PRO A 102 -19.52 -8.75 13.36
CA PRO A 102 -18.74 -9.74 14.11
C PRO A 102 -18.62 -11.13 13.48
N TYR A 103 -19.63 -11.59 12.73
CA TYR A 103 -19.61 -12.90 12.05
C TYR A 103 -18.73 -12.93 10.79
N VAL A 104 -18.60 -11.80 10.08
CA VAL A 104 -17.85 -11.69 8.81
C VAL A 104 -16.36 -11.45 9.09
N ASN A 105 -16.03 -10.88 10.25
CA ASN A 105 -14.68 -10.47 10.64
C ASN A 105 -13.69 -11.64 10.70
N ALA A 106 -14.15 -12.76 11.28
CA ALA A 106 -13.34 -13.97 11.39
C ALA A 106 -13.00 -14.55 10.01
N LEU A 107 -13.97 -14.59 9.09
CA LEU A 107 -13.75 -15.10 7.74
C LEU A 107 -12.77 -14.21 6.96
N ILE A 108 -12.96 -12.89 7.00
CA ILE A 108 -12.06 -11.94 6.32
C ILE A 108 -10.65 -11.99 6.95
N GLY A 109 -10.53 -12.14 8.27
CA GLY A 109 -9.24 -12.31 8.94
C GLY A 109 -8.49 -13.57 8.50
N ILE A 110 -9.19 -14.70 8.37
CA ILE A 110 -8.61 -15.95 7.86
C ILE A 110 -8.19 -15.80 6.39
N CYS A 111 -9.04 -15.20 5.55
CA CYS A 111 -8.72 -14.90 4.16
C CYS A 111 -7.50 -13.98 4.02
N ALA A 112 -7.37 -12.97 4.89
CA ALA A 112 -6.21 -12.08 4.92
C ALA A 112 -4.92 -12.84 5.30
N GLY A 113 -4.98 -13.71 6.30
CA GLY A 113 -3.85 -14.56 6.70
C GLY A 113 -3.42 -15.51 5.59
N LEU A 114 -4.38 -16.17 4.94
CA LEU A 114 -4.13 -17.02 3.76
C LEU A 114 -3.52 -16.24 2.61
N TYR A 115 -4.01 -15.04 2.34
CA TYR A 115 -3.49 -14.16 1.28
C TYR A 115 -2.01 -13.79 1.53
N VAL A 116 -1.66 -13.42 2.77
CA VAL A 116 -0.25 -13.14 3.13
C VAL A 116 0.62 -14.40 2.97
N LEU A 117 0.12 -15.56 3.38
CA LEU A 117 0.82 -16.83 3.23
C LEU A 117 1.08 -17.15 1.75
N VAL A 118 0.07 -16.99 0.89
CA VAL A 118 0.17 -17.21 -0.57
C VAL A 118 1.21 -16.28 -1.19
N ILE A 119 1.21 -14.99 -0.82
CA ILE A 119 2.23 -14.03 -1.30
C ILE A 119 3.63 -14.45 -0.85
N ASN A 120 3.79 -14.87 0.39
CA ASN A 120 5.08 -15.25 0.92
C ASN A 120 5.61 -16.54 0.26
N VAL A 121 4.73 -17.52 0.01
CA VAL A 121 5.08 -18.76 -0.70
C VAL A 121 5.39 -18.50 -2.17
N ALA A 122 4.57 -17.70 -2.87
CA ALA A 122 4.83 -17.33 -4.26
C ALA A 122 6.21 -16.66 -4.39
N TYR A 123 6.52 -15.72 -3.49
CA TYR A 123 7.83 -15.06 -3.48
C TYR A 123 8.98 -16.03 -3.18
N ASN A 124 8.84 -16.91 -2.18
CA ASN A 124 9.86 -17.90 -1.86
C ASN A 124 10.10 -18.89 -3.02
N GLY A 125 9.04 -19.23 -3.77
CA GLY A 125 9.14 -20.02 -5.00
C GLY A 125 9.91 -19.33 -6.11
N TYR A 126 9.66 -18.04 -6.34
CA TYR A 126 10.45 -17.24 -7.31
C TYR A 126 11.91 -17.06 -6.87
N ALA A 127 12.16 -16.86 -5.57
CA ALA A 127 13.52 -16.75 -5.03
C ALA A 127 14.28 -18.09 -5.02
N ALA A 128 13.58 -19.22 -4.94
CA ALA A 128 14.16 -20.55 -5.06
C ALA A 128 14.52 -20.91 -6.51
N LEU A 129 13.79 -20.38 -7.50
CA LEU A 129 14.06 -20.58 -8.92
C LEU A 129 15.29 -19.77 -9.39
N ASP A 130 15.51 -18.59 -8.82
CA ASP A 130 16.67 -17.72 -9.11
C ASP A 130 18.01 -18.25 -8.54
N ARG A 131 17.96 -19.17 -7.55
CA ARG A 131 19.17 -19.81 -6.98
C ARG A 131 19.76 -20.95 -7.82
N GLN A 132 19.08 -21.40 -8.87
CA GLN A 132 19.52 -22.55 -9.69
C GLN A 132 20.28 -22.14 -10.98
N CYS A 133 20.58 -20.86 -11.16
CA CYS A 133 21.47 -20.36 -12.21
C CYS A 133 22.79 -19.86 -11.61
#